data_AF-A0A1Z9AUK4-F1
#
_entry.id   AF-A0A1Z9AUK4-F1
#
_cell.length_a   1.000
_cell.length_b   1.000
_cell.length_c   1.000
_cell.angle_alpha   90.00
_cell.angle_beta   90.00
_cell.angle_gamma   90.00
#
_symmetry.space_group_name_H-M   'P 1'
#
loop_
_entity.id
_entity.type
_entity.pdbx_description
1 polymer ?
#
loop_
_entity_poly.entity_id
_entity_poly.type
_entity_poly.pdbx_seq_one_letter_code
_entity_poly.pdbx_strand_id
1 'polypeptide(L)'
;MCGIGGMLAPSGEAGPSRDELEFMRNRLLHRGPDDSGLFKEAQVGLCHTRLAVLDLSPQAAQPMVSRSQRYVLCFNGEIYNYRELRQDLRREGFSFQTDGDSEVILALMESGGQEALNRLQGMFAIALYDRRNETLLLIRDRLGIKPLFYQVNRRGVQFASEPKALKTGRDSPSSARIGEYLAFRHGAESESLLPEIRTLLPGQALITDGQSVKLKQWWSSRVADTSDPSRTAELVDGAVRKQLVSDVP
;
A
#
# COMPACT_ATOMS: atom_id res chain seq x y z
N MET A 1 -0.11 -12.62 3.90
CA MET A 1 -0.29 -11.15 3.78
C MET A 1 0.06 -10.78 2.36
N CYS A 2 -0.64 -9.88 1.66
CA CYS A 2 -0.22 -9.57 0.29
C CYS A 2 1.19 -8.92 0.22
N GLY A 3 1.79 -8.97 -0.97
CA GLY A 3 2.97 -8.19 -1.34
C GLY A 3 2.63 -7.23 -2.46
N ILE A 4 3.08 -5.98 -2.36
CA ILE A 4 2.96 -4.99 -3.44
C ILE A 4 4.35 -4.51 -3.83
N GLY A 5 4.53 -4.19 -5.11
CA GLY A 5 5.75 -3.56 -5.61
C GLY A 5 5.54 -2.90 -6.97
N GLY A 6 6.52 -2.11 -7.39
CA GLY A 6 6.48 -1.48 -8.70
C GLY A 6 7.44 -0.32 -8.83
N MET A 7 7.30 0.39 -9.96
CA MET A 7 8.13 1.51 -10.33
C MET A 7 7.35 2.47 -11.23
N LEU A 8 7.55 3.78 -11.00
CA LEU A 8 7.15 4.84 -11.93
C LEU A 8 8.42 5.56 -12.42
N ALA A 9 8.65 5.55 -13.72
CA ALA A 9 9.70 6.32 -14.37
C ALA A 9 9.24 7.77 -14.62
N PRO A 10 10.18 8.73 -14.74
CA PRO A 10 9.87 10.09 -15.17
C PRO A 10 9.16 10.13 -16.53
N SER A 11 8.42 11.21 -16.77
CA SER A 11 7.78 11.45 -18.08
C SER A 11 8.80 11.41 -19.21
N GLY A 12 8.48 10.65 -20.27
CA GLY A 12 9.35 10.42 -21.42
C GLY A 12 10.37 9.30 -21.25
N GLU A 13 10.56 8.76 -20.04
CA GLU A 13 11.46 7.65 -19.78
C GLU A 13 10.73 6.30 -19.79
N ALA A 14 11.46 5.23 -20.13
CA ALA A 14 10.92 3.89 -20.10
C ALA A 14 10.78 3.37 -18.66
N GLY A 15 9.59 2.88 -18.34
CA GLY A 15 9.28 2.17 -17.11
C GLY A 15 10.05 0.85 -16.95
N PRO A 16 9.74 0.06 -15.90
CA PRO A 16 10.41 -1.21 -15.67
C PRO A 16 10.13 -2.21 -16.81
N SER A 17 11.11 -3.05 -17.12
CA SER A 17 10.88 -4.19 -18.01
C SER A 17 9.95 -5.22 -17.34
N ARG A 18 9.38 -6.14 -18.13
CA ARG A 18 8.58 -7.24 -17.59
C ARG A 18 9.41 -8.10 -16.62
N ASP A 19 10.66 -8.43 -16.98
CA ASP A 19 11.58 -9.22 -16.16
C ASP A 19 11.91 -8.52 -14.83
N GLU A 20 12.00 -7.19 -14.83
CA GLU A 20 12.18 -6.42 -13.61
C GLU A 20 10.96 -6.54 -12.68
N LEU A 21 9.75 -6.45 -13.23
CA LEU A 21 8.52 -6.64 -12.44
C LEU A 21 8.38 -8.08 -11.93
N GLU A 22 8.73 -9.07 -12.74
CA GLU A 22 8.73 -10.48 -12.36
C GLU A 22 9.75 -10.77 -11.25
N PHE A 23 10.94 -10.16 -11.34
CA PHE A 23 11.93 -10.21 -10.25
C PHE A 23 11.36 -9.65 -8.95
N MET A 24 10.73 -8.47 -8.97
CA MET A 24 10.12 -7.86 -7.79
C MET A 24 9.02 -8.75 -7.21
N ARG A 25 8.11 -9.23 -8.06
CA ARG A 25 6.99 -10.11 -7.69
C ARG A 25 7.48 -11.40 -7.04
N ASN A 26 8.46 -12.08 -7.67
CA ASN A 26 8.94 -13.38 -7.21
C ASN A 26 9.54 -13.30 -5.79
N ARG A 27 10.18 -12.17 -5.44
CA ARG A 27 10.69 -11.92 -4.08
C ARG A 27 9.61 -11.60 -3.05
N LEU A 28 8.37 -11.43 -3.47
CA LEU A 28 7.21 -11.15 -2.63
C LEU A 28 6.22 -12.33 -2.57
N LEU A 29 6.46 -13.42 -3.31
CA LEU A 29 5.55 -14.58 -3.36
C LEU A 29 5.32 -15.23 -1.99
N HIS A 30 6.33 -15.25 -1.13
CA HIS A 30 6.20 -15.82 0.22
C HIS A 30 5.17 -15.09 1.10
N ARG A 31 4.82 -13.85 0.76
CA ARG A 31 3.79 -13.11 1.49
C ARG A 31 2.40 -13.59 1.06
N GLY A 32 2.18 -13.72 -0.25
CA GLY A 32 0.90 -14.03 -0.88
C GLY A 32 1.04 -15.15 -1.91
N PRO A 33 0.90 -16.42 -1.50
CA PRO A 33 1.13 -17.57 -2.36
C PRO A 33 -0.08 -17.94 -3.24
N ASP A 34 -1.26 -17.36 -3.02
CA ASP A 34 -2.52 -17.84 -3.62
C ASP A 34 -2.73 -17.31 -5.04
N ASP A 35 -2.30 -16.09 -5.31
CA ASP A 35 -2.40 -15.46 -6.63
C ASP A 35 -1.32 -14.38 -6.83
N SER A 36 -1.04 -14.00 -8.07
CA SER A 36 -0.11 -12.91 -8.37
C SER A 36 -0.41 -12.27 -9.72
N GLY A 37 -0.19 -10.96 -9.81
CA GLY A 37 -0.48 -10.18 -11.01
C GLY A 37 0.59 -9.15 -11.32
N LEU A 38 0.64 -8.76 -12.60
CA LEU A 38 1.49 -7.71 -13.12
C LEU A 38 0.63 -6.71 -13.89
N PHE A 39 0.99 -5.44 -13.80
CA PHE A 39 0.47 -4.37 -14.62
C PHE A 39 1.65 -3.60 -15.21
N LYS A 40 1.61 -3.31 -16.51
CA LYS A 40 2.70 -2.58 -17.17
C LYS A 40 2.16 -1.68 -18.27
N GLU A 41 2.60 -0.44 -18.24
CA GLU A 41 2.44 0.55 -19.31
C GLU A 41 3.81 1.11 -19.70
N ALA A 42 3.85 2.21 -20.45
CA ALA A 42 5.09 2.77 -20.98
C ALA A 42 6.03 3.23 -19.85
N GLN A 43 5.51 3.95 -18.85
CA GLN A 43 6.31 4.58 -17.79
C GLN A 43 6.18 3.88 -16.43
N VAL A 44 5.12 3.09 -16.23
CA VAL A 44 4.79 2.47 -14.94
C VAL A 44 4.75 0.95 -15.04
N GLY A 45 5.15 0.29 -13.97
CA GLY A 45 4.86 -1.11 -13.75
C GLY A 45 4.55 -1.40 -12.29
N LEU A 46 3.55 -2.24 -12.06
CA LEU A 46 3.12 -2.67 -10.73
C LEU A 46 3.08 -4.19 -10.68
N CYS A 47 3.37 -4.76 -9.51
CA CYS A 47 3.20 -6.17 -9.22
C CYS A 47 2.50 -6.37 -7.89
N HIS A 48 1.80 -7.50 -7.79
CA HIS A 48 1.07 -7.91 -6.59
C HIS A 48 1.23 -9.41 -6.37
N THR A 49 1.31 -9.81 -5.11
CA THR A 49 1.18 -11.20 -4.64
C THR A 49 0.09 -11.24 -3.58
N ARG A 50 -0.82 -12.19 -3.68
CA ARG A 50 -2.07 -12.21 -2.94
C ARG A 50 -2.10 -13.35 -1.94
N LEU A 51 -2.42 -13.02 -0.69
CA LEU A 51 -3.01 -13.98 0.24
C LEU A 51 -4.51 -13.68 0.25
N ALA A 52 -5.32 -14.62 -0.24
CA ALA A 52 -6.76 -14.43 -0.39
C ALA A 52 -7.45 -14.62 0.97
N VAL A 53 -7.69 -13.50 1.67
CA VAL A 53 -8.37 -13.48 2.99
C VAL A 53 -9.82 -13.00 2.86
N LEU A 54 -10.04 -11.98 2.04
CA LEU A 54 -11.35 -11.43 1.71
C LEU A 54 -11.60 -11.53 0.20
N ASP A 55 -12.82 -11.90 -0.16
CA ASP A 55 -13.32 -12.08 -1.53
C ASP A 55 -12.44 -13.00 -2.37
N LEU A 56 -12.57 -14.31 -2.21
CA LEU A 56 -11.73 -15.31 -2.90
C LEU A 56 -11.91 -15.34 -4.43
N SER A 57 -12.76 -14.48 -4.99
CA SER A 57 -13.06 -14.46 -6.40
C SER A 57 -11.87 -13.98 -7.25
N PRO A 58 -11.77 -14.42 -8.52
CA PRO A 58 -10.81 -13.87 -9.47
C PRO A 58 -11.03 -12.38 -9.78
N GLN A 59 -12.23 -11.87 -9.55
CA GLN A 59 -12.55 -10.44 -9.77
C GLN A 59 -11.83 -9.55 -8.76
N ALA A 60 -11.41 -10.09 -7.61
CA ALA A 60 -10.59 -9.41 -6.62
C ALA A 60 -9.07 -9.45 -6.93
N ALA A 61 -8.66 -9.98 -8.09
CA ALA A 61 -7.26 -10.02 -8.51
C ALA A 61 -6.64 -8.62 -8.61
N GLN A 62 -5.34 -8.54 -8.32
CA GLN A 62 -4.59 -7.29 -8.33
C GLN A 62 -3.31 -7.43 -9.17
N PRO A 63 -2.82 -6.37 -9.84
CA PRO A 63 -3.29 -4.97 -9.76
C PRO A 63 -4.71 -4.75 -10.31
N MET A 64 -5.57 -4.08 -9.54
CA MET A 64 -6.99 -3.89 -9.86
C MET A 64 -7.21 -2.56 -10.57
N VAL A 65 -7.89 -2.58 -11.71
CA VAL A 65 -8.20 -1.37 -12.49
C VAL A 65 -9.60 -0.88 -12.15
N SER A 66 -9.72 0.41 -11.85
CA SER A 66 -11.01 1.06 -11.61
C SER A 66 -11.96 0.97 -12.80
N ARG A 67 -13.27 1.11 -12.54
CA ARG A 67 -14.30 1.09 -13.57
C ARG A 67 -14.12 2.22 -14.60
N SER A 68 -13.70 3.41 -14.17
CA SER A 68 -13.36 4.52 -15.08
C SER A 68 -12.10 4.29 -15.90
N GLN A 69 -11.38 3.18 -15.68
CA GLN A 69 -10.07 2.88 -16.25
C GLN A 69 -8.98 3.88 -15.85
N ARG A 70 -9.25 4.83 -14.94
CA ARG A 70 -8.29 5.87 -14.56
C ARG A 70 -7.26 5.37 -13.56
N TYR A 71 -7.71 4.68 -12.53
CA TYR A 71 -6.89 4.24 -11.42
C TYR A 71 -6.50 2.77 -11.51
N VAL A 72 -5.28 2.45 -11.10
CA VAL A 72 -4.76 1.09 -10.96
C VAL A 72 -4.21 0.90 -9.55
N LEU A 73 -4.73 -0.09 -8.84
CA LEU A 73 -4.49 -0.32 -7.41
C LEU A 73 -3.68 -1.59 -7.18
N CYS A 74 -2.63 -1.47 -6.37
CA CYS A 74 -2.06 -2.56 -5.58
C CYS A 74 -2.27 -2.27 -4.09
N PHE A 75 -2.79 -3.23 -3.36
CA PHE A 75 -3.18 -3.12 -1.97
C PHE A 75 -2.71 -4.35 -1.18
N ASN A 76 -2.03 -4.07 -0.06
CA ASN A 76 -1.74 -5.05 0.97
C ASN A 76 -2.33 -4.53 2.28
N GLY A 77 -3.42 -5.12 2.74
CA GLY A 77 -4.11 -4.65 3.92
C GLY A 77 -5.48 -5.26 4.07
N GLU A 78 -6.22 -4.70 5.03
CA GLU A 78 -7.65 -4.93 5.26
C GLU A 78 -8.27 -3.58 5.64
N ILE A 79 -9.37 -3.21 4.99
CA ILE A 79 -10.18 -2.05 5.36
C ILE A 79 -11.37 -2.53 6.17
N TYR A 80 -11.29 -2.46 7.50
CA TYR A 80 -12.31 -2.96 8.42
C TYR A 80 -13.69 -2.32 8.24
N ASN A 81 -13.75 -1.05 7.82
CA ASN A 81 -15.01 -0.35 7.59
C ASN A 81 -15.47 -0.37 6.12
N TYR A 82 -15.01 -1.33 5.30
CA TYR A 82 -15.35 -1.37 3.87
C TYR A 82 -16.84 -1.55 3.61
N ARG A 83 -17.57 -2.25 4.50
CA ARG A 83 -19.02 -2.47 4.34
C ARG A 83 -19.81 -1.19 4.54
N GLU A 84 -19.48 -0.39 5.55
CA GLU A 84 -20.11 0.92 5.76
C GLU A 84 -19.79 1.87 4.59
N LEU A 85 -18.51 1.94 4.18
CA LEU A 85 -18.07 2.77 3.06
C LEU A 85 -18.77 2.38 1.74
N ARG A 86 -18.90 1.07 1.48
CA ARG A 86 -19.61 0.54 0.32
C ARG A 86 -21.08 0.97 0.31
N GLN A 87 -21.76 0.94 1.46
CA GLN A 87 -23.14 1.40 1.56
C GLN A 87 -23.26 2.89 1.27
N ASP A 88 -22.37 3.72 1.82
CA ASP A 88 -22.35 5.17 1.56
C ASP A 88 -22.14 5.45 0.06
N LEU A 89 -21.15 4.82 -0.56
CA LEU A 89 -20.84 4.98 -1.98
C LEU A 89 -21.99 4.49 -2.89
N ARG A 90 -22.72 3.43 -2.51
CA ARG A 90 -23.92 3.02 -3.24
C ARG A 90 -25.00 4.10 -3.23
N ARG A 91 -25.17 4.83 -2.12
CA ARG A 91 -26.11 5.96 -2.05
C ARG A 91 -25.66 7.14 -2.92
N GLU A 92 -24.35 7.27 -3.13
CA GLU A 92 -23.74 8.25 -4.05
C GLU A 92 -23.79 7.79 -5.53
N GLY A 93 -24.31 6.59 -5.83
CA GLY A 93 -24.50 6.08 -7.19
C GLY A 93 -23.41 5.12 -7.69
N PHE A 94 -22.48 4.68 -6.84
CA PHE A 94 -21.44 3.72 -7.22
C PHE A 94 -21.97 2.28 -7.25
N SER A 95 -21.55 1.53 -8.27
CA SER A 95 -21.79 0.09 -8.42
C SER A 95 -20.49 -0.70 -8.19
N PHE A 96 -20.59 -1.92 -7.68
CA PHE A 96 -19.45 -2.78 -7.34
C PHE A 96 -19.54 -4.12 -8.07
N GLN A 97 -18.40 -4.66 -8.50
CA GLN A 97 -18.26 -5.97 -9.16
C GLN A 97 -17.72 -7.05 -8.22
N THR A 98 -17.04 -6.64 -7.17
CA THR A 98 -16.42 -7.48 -6.14
C THR A 98 -17.12 -7.25 -4.82
N ASP A 99 -16.97 -8.15 -3.85
CA ASP A 99 -17.44 -7.95 -2.49
C ASP A 99 -16.32 -7.56 -1.52
N GLY A 100 -15.07 -7.57 -2.00
CA GLY A 100 -13.89 -7.18 -1.23
C GLY A 100 -13.77 -5.68 -0.92
N ASP A 101 -12.78 -5.37 -0.10
CA ASP A 101 -12.42 -4.02 0.31
C ASP A 101 -11.61 -3.23 -0.74
N SER A 102 -10.90 -3.94 -1.62
CA SER A 102 -10.01 -3.34 -2.62
C SER A 102 -10.77 -2.43 -3.59
N GLU A 103 -11.96 -2.83 -4.05
CA GLU A 103 -12.78 -2.02 -4.95
C GLU A 103 -13.36 -0.78 -4.24
N VAL A 104 -13.58 -0.84 -2.92
CA VAL A 104 -14.01 0.33 -2.12
C VAL A 104 -12.95 1.43 -2.14
N ILE A 105 -11.66 1.08 -2.15
CA ILE A 105 -10.57 2.05 -2.26
C ILE A 105 -10.63 2.79 -3.61
N LEU A 106 -10.86 2.07 -4.71
CA LEU A 106 -10.98 2.66 -6.04
C LEU A 106 -12.19 3.59 -6.13
N ALA A 107 -13.35 3.14 -5.65
CA ALA A 107 -14.57 3.95 -5.62
C ALA A 107 -14.43 5.21 -4.73
N LEU A 108 -13.75 5.11 -3.58
CA LEU A 108 -13.43 6.28 -2.76
C LEU A 108 -12.57 7.29 -3.52
N MET A 109 -11.51 6.83 -4.20
CA MET A 109 -10.67 7.69 -5.02
C MET A 109 -11.44 8.38 -6.15
N GLU A 110 -12.37 7.68 -6.79
CA GLU A 110 -13.24 8.26 -7.81
C GLU A 110 -14.24 9.28 -7.24
N SER A 111 -14.76 9.05 -6.04
CA SER A 111 -15.75 9.93 -5.38
C SER A 111 -15.17 11.25 -4.89
N GLY A 112 -13.97 11.23 -4.30
CA GLY A 112 -13.45 12.36 -3.52
C GLY A 112 -11.93 12.47 -3.49
N GLY A 113 -11.23 11.79 -4.39
CA GLY A 113 -9.78 11.89 -4.52
C GLY A 113 -9.02 11.40 -3.28
N GLN A 114 -7.84 11.96 -3.07
CA GLN A 114 -6.92 11.52 -2.01
C GLN A 114 -7.49 11.77 -0.61
N GLU A 115 -8.25 12.84 -0.42
CA GLU A 115 -8.88 13.19 0.85
C GLU A 115 -9.90 12.14 1.29
N ALA A 116 -10.59 11.47 0.35
CA ALA A 116 -11.55 10.43 0.67
C ALA A 116 -10.91 9.23 1.39
N LEU A 117 -9.61 8.99 1.18
CA LEU A 117 -8.87 7.90 1.84
C LEU A 117 -8.73 8.11 3.36
N ASN A 118 -8.94 9.33 3.87
CA ASN A 118 -8.95 9.58 5.31
C ASN A 118 -10.07 8.82 6.05
N ARG A 119 -11.12 8.41 5.31
CA ARG A 119 -12.25 7.61 5.82
C ARG A 119 -11.90 6.14 6.06
N LEU A 120 -10.79 5.64 5.51
CA LEU A 120 -10.38 4.24 5.66
C LEU A 120 -10.05 3.92 7.12
N GLN A 121 -10.61 2.84 7.66
CA GLN A 121 -10.24 2.26 8.95
C GLN A 121 -9.68 0.88 8.69
N GLY A 122 -8.40 0.65 8.99
CA GLY A 122 -7.73 -0.56 8.57
C GLY A 122 -6.22 -0.51 8.78
N MET A 123 -5.59 -1.63 8.43
CA MET A 123 -4.14 -1.76 8.30
C MET A 123 -3.82 -1.92 6.81
N PHE A 124 -2.96 -1.09 6.24
CA PHE A 124 -2.80 -1.05 4.79
C PHE A 124 -1.50 -0.40 4.32
N ALA A 125 -1.02 -0.92 3.19
CA ALA A 125 -0.14 -0.24 2.26
C ALA A 125 -0.85 -0.24 0.90
N ILE A 126 -1.00 0.94 0.30
CA ILE A 126 -1.65 1.13 -1.00
C ILE A 126 -0.65 1.76 -1.95
N ALA A 127 -0.62 1.25 -3.17
CA ALA A 127 -0.01 1.90 -4.33
C ALA A 127 -1.11 2.10 -5.38
N LEU A 128 -1.36 3.36 -5.73
CA LEU A 128 -2.43 3.74 -6.65
C LEU A 128 -1.86 4.62 -7.75
N TYR A 129 -1.87 4.11 -8.97
CA TYR A 129 -1.47 4.86 -10.16
C TYR A 129 -2.68 5.57 -10.77
N ASP A 130 -2.58 6.87 -10.99
CA ASP A 130 -3.55 7.69 -11.70
C ASP A 130 -3.08 7.90 -13.14
N ARG A 131 -3.64 7.14 -14.09
CA ARG A 131 -3.30 7.23 -15.52
C ARG A 131 -3.53 8.62 -16.09
N ARG A 132 -4.52 9.36 -15.58
CA ARG A 132 -4.87 10.68 -16.13
C ARG A 132 -3.80 11.72 -15.81
N ASN A 133 -3.25 11.65 -14.60
CA ASN A 133 -2.25 12.59 -14.12
C ASN A 133 -0.83 12.04 -14.20
N GLU A 134 -0.65 10.79 -14.65
CA GLU A 134 0.62 10.06 -14.66
C GLU A 134 1.34 10.07 -13.31
N THR A 135 0.58 9.97 -12.21
CA THR A 135 1.13 10.03 -10.84
C THR A 135 0.90 8.74 -10.07
N LEU A 136 1.84 8.42 -9.19
CA LEU A 136 1.75 7.32 -8.24
C LEU A 136 1.56 7.88 -6.83
N LEU A 137 0.49 7.43 -6.17
CA LEU A 137 0.25 7.62 -4.75
C LEU A 137 0.61 6.35 -4.00
N LEU A 138 1.56 6.44 -3.08
CA LEU A 138 1.84 5.41 -2.09
C LEU A 138 1.32 5.91 -0.73
N ILE A 139 0.55 5.11 -0.01
CA ILE A 139 0.04 5.50 1.31
C ILE A 139 0.15 4.34 2.28
N ARG A 140 0.66 4.64 3.48
CA ARG A 140 0.82 3.69 4.58
C ARG A 140 -0.14 4.03 5.71
N ASP A 141 -0.72 3.00 6.33
CA ASP A 141 -1.71 3.14 7.39
C ASP A 141 -1.21 3.94 8.60
N ARG A 142 -2.16 4.35 9.45
CA ARG A 142 -1.97 5.26 10.58
C ARG A 142 -0.81 4.85 11.50
N LEU A 143 -0.66 3.55 11.76
CA LEU A 143 0.33 3.01 12.69
C LEU A 143 1.48 2.27 11.97
N GLY A 144 1.46 2.25 10.63
CA GLY A 144 2.47 1.59 9.82
C GLY A 144 2.47 0.07 9.96
N ILE A 145 1.32 -0.55 10.22
CA ILE A 145 1.19 -2.00 10.40
C ILE A 145 1.65 -2.74 9.15
N LYS A 146 1.25 -2.30 7.95
CA LYS A 146 1.71 -2.91 6.70
C LYS A 146 3.00 -2.21 6.24
N PRO A 147 4.07 -2.97 5.94
CA PRO A 147 5.34 -2.39 5.54
C PRO A 147 5.28 -1.84 4.12
N LEU A 148 5.98 -0.73 3.89
CA LEU A 148 6.12 -0.11 2.59
C LEU A 148 7.44 0.67 2.51
N PHE A 149 8.27 0.27 1.56
CA PHE A 149 9.59 0.82 1.32
C PHE A 149 9.65 1.43 -0.07
N TYR A 150 10.51 2.43 -0.24
CA TYR A 150 10.73 3.08 -1.53
C TYR A 150 12.19 3.49 -1.70
N GLN A 151 12.60 3.68 -2.95
CA GLN A 151 13.86 4.31 -3.29
C GLN A 151 13.65 5.25 -4.49
N VAL A 152 14.49 6.27 -4.57
CA VAL A 152 14.50 7.25 -5.66
C VAL A 152 15.86 7.17 -6.34
N ASN A 153 15.87 6.94 -7.65
CA ASN A 153 17.09 6.89 -8.43
C ASN A 153 16.85 7.51 -9.83
N ARG A 154 17.87 7.47 -10.70
CA ARG A 154 17.78 8.07 -12.04
C ARG A 154 16.70 7.47 -12.93
N ARG A 155 16.27 6.23 -12.66
CA ARG A 155 15.19 5.58 -13.41
C ARG A 155 13.81 5.98 -12.90
N GLY A 156 13.72 6.57 -11.70
CA GLY A 156 12.49 7.06 -11.10
C GLY A 156 12.29 6.55 -9.67
N VAL A 157 11.04 6.31 -9.30
CA VAL A 157 10.66 5.86 -7.95
C VAL A 157 10.26 4.40 -7.97
N GLN A 158 10.95 3.58 -7.18
CA GLN A 158 10.60 2.17 -6.96
C GLN A 158 10.04 1.99 -5.55
N PHE A 159 9.11 1.04 -5.38
CA PHE A 159 8.53 0.72 -4.09
C PHE A 159 8.24 -0.77 -3.94
N ALA A 160 8.20 -1.24 -2.70
CA ALA A 160 7.84 -2.62 -2.38
C ALA A 160 7.43 -2.80 -0.91
N SER A 161 6.70 -3.86 -0.61
CA SER A 161 6.41 -4.29 0.76
C SER A 161 7.65 -4.73 1.54
N GLU A 162 8.71 -5.17 0.85
CA GLU A 162 9.97 -5.58 1.47
C GLU A 162 11.16 -5.01 0.70
N PRO A 163 12.22 -4.54 1.38
CA PRO A 163 13.36 -3.89 0.74
C PRO A 163 14.09 -4.83 -0.21
N LYS A 164 14.09 -6.14 0.06
CA LYS A 164 14.74 -7.16 -0.78
C LYS A 164 14.15 -7.22 -2.21
N ALA A 165 12.93 -6.73 -2.42
CA ALA A 165 12.32 -6.69 -3.75
C ALA A 165 12.78 -5.49 -4.58
N LEU A 166 13.46 -4.50 -3.98
CA LEU A 166 14.00 -3.35 -4.69
C LEU A 166 15.40 -3.67 -5.22
N LYS A 167 15.69 -3.29 -6.47
CA LYS A 167 17.03 -3.41 -7.04
C LYS A 167 17.87 -2.21 -6.63
N THR A 168 18.84 -2.43 -5.77
CA THR A 168 19.80 -1.42 -5.30
C THR A 168 21.13 -1.52 -6.05
N GLY A 169 21.89 -0.43 -6.06
CA GLY A 169 23.30 -0.46 -6.47
C GLY A 169 24.22 -1.07 -5.42
N ARG A 170 23.74 -1.21 -4.18
CA ARG A 170 24.44 -1.83 -3.04
C ARG A 170 23.55 -2.85 -2.35
N ASP A 171 23.98 -4.11 -2.36
CA ASP A 171 23.21 -5.21 -1.78
C ASP A 171 23.56 -5.51 -0.32
N SER A 172 24.49 -4.75 0.27
CA SER A 172 24.96 -4.97 1.65
C SER A 172 24.45 -3.90 2.61
N PRO A 173 23.86 -4.28 3.76
CA PRO A 173 23.49 -3.34 4.81
C PRO A 173 24.73 -2.68 5.43
N SER A 174 24.59 -1.46 5.97
CA SER A 174 25.69 -0.80 6.66
C SER A 174 25.89 -1.37 8.06
N SER A 175 27.13 -1.51 8.52
CA SER A 175 27.42 -2.02 9.87
C SER A 175 26.76 -1.19 10.98
N ALA A 176 26.65 0.13 10.77
CA ALA A 176 25.93 1.02 11.68
C ALA A 176 24.45 0.66 11.78
N ARG A 177 23.77 0.43 10.65
CA ARG A 177 22.36 0.06 10.59
C ARG A 177 22.09 -1.33 11.15
N ILE A 178 23.02 -2.26 10.99
CA ILE A 178 22.96 -3.56 11.67
C ILE A 178 23.03 -3.34 13.18
N GLY A 179 23.96 -2.51 13.67
CA GLY A 179 24.08 -2.18 15.09
C GLY A 179 22.79 -1.60 15.67
N GLU A 180 22.20 -0.62 15.01
CA GLU A 180 20.91 -0.04 15.42
C GLU A 180 19.77 -1.06 15.43
N TYR A 181 19.65 -1.85 14.36
CA TYR A 181 18.61 -2.87 14.28
C TYR A 181 18.77 -3.94 15.37
N LEU A 182 20.00 -4.37 15.68
CA LEU A 182 20.25 -5.32 16.75
C LEU A 182 19.96 -4.72 18.13
N ALA A 183 20.21 -3.42 18.32
CA ALA A 183 19.95 -2.73 19.58
C ALA A 183 18.46 -2.46 19.81
N PHE A 184 17.72 -2.01 18.79
CA PHE A 184 16.36 -1.50 18.93
C PHE A 184 15.28 -2.40 18.30
N ARG A 185 15.66 -3.45 17.56
CA ARG A 185 14.78 -4.31 16.75
C ARG A 185 13.99 -3.58 15.65
N HIS A 186 14.34 -2.32 15.38
CA HIS A 186 13.85 -1.52 14.27
C HIS A 186 14.94 -0.54 13.81
N GLY A 187 14.84 -0.05 12.56
CA GLY A 187 15.71 1.02 12.07
C GLY A 187 15.30 2.40 12.63
N ALA A 188 16.20 3.37 12.58
CA ALA A 188 15.89 4.76 12.90
C ALA A 188 14.96 5.38 11.84
N GLU A 189 13.88 6.03 12.27
CA GLU A 189 12.99 6.86 11.44
C GLU A 189 12.61 6.22 10.08
N SER A 190 13.03 6.86 8.99
CA SER A 190 12.74 6.48 7.59
C SER A 190 13.85 5.63 6.97
N GLU A 191 14.87 5.24 7.73
CA GLU A 191 15.98 4.45 7.21
C GLU A 191 15.61 2.97 7.16
N SER A 192 16.06 2.27 6.10
CA SER A 192 16.03 0.82 6.04
C SER A 192 17.41 0.24 6.32
N LEU A 193 17.59 -1.08 6.38
CA LEU A 193 18.92 -1.68 6.47
C LEU A 193 19.82 -1.37 5.26
N LEU A 194 19.21 -1.10 4.09
CA LEU A 194 19.91 -0.81 2.84
C LEU A 194 20.00 0.72 2.61
N PRO A 195 21.21 1.30 2.44
CA PRO A 195 21.43 2.75 2.34
C PRO A 195 20.50 3.53 1.40
N GLU A 196 20.18 2.94 0.25
CA GLU A 196 19.40 3.58 -0.83
C GLU A 196 17.88 3.47 -0.63
N ILE A 197 17.44 2.59 0.28
CA ILE A 197 16.04 2.31 0.51
C ILE A 197 15.58 3.02 1.77
N ARG A 198 14.43 3.68 1.65
CA ARG A 198 13.71 4.37 2.73
C ARG A 198 12.44 3.63 3.07
N THR A 199 12.03 3.77 4.32
CA THR A 199 10.75 3.33 4.86
C THR A 199 9.75 4.48 4.75
N LEU A 200 8.57 4.26 4.16
CA LEU A 200 7.48 5.23 4.24
C LEU A 200 6.91 5.20 5.66
N LEU A 201 6.88 6.33 6.38
CA LEU A 201 6.54 6.31 7.80
C LEU A 201 5.04 6.05 8.06
N PRO A 202 4.66 5.64 9.29
CA PRO A 202 3.26 5.59 9.70
C PRO A 202 2.51 6.89 9.41
N GLY A 203 1.28 6.78 8.90
CA GLY A 203 0.44 7.93 8.59
C GLY A 203 1.00 8.86 7.49
N GLN A 204 1.95 8.38 6.67
CA GLN A 204 2.48 9.12 5.52
C GLN A 204 1.96 8.62 4.17
N ALA A 205 1.95 9.57 3.23
CA ALA A 205 1.71 9.37 1.83
C ALA A 205 2.89 9.94 1.02
N LEU A 206 3.24 9.25 -0.06
CA LEU A 206 4.22 9.66 -1.06
C LEU A 206 3.50 9.85 -2.39
N ILE A 207 3.64 11.03 -2.98
CA ILE A 207 3.09 11.37 -4.30
C ILE A 207 4.27 11.65 -5.23
N THR A 208 4.26 11.04 -6.42
CA THR A 208 5.33 11.19 -7.40
C THR A 208 4.82 11.11 -8.83
N ASP A 209 5.47 11.84 -9.72
CA ASP A 209 5.38 11.77 -11.19
C ASP A 209 6.55 10.95 -11.80
N GLY A 210 7.28 10.22 -10.96
CA GLY A 210 8.51 9.50 -11.32
C GLY A 210 9.77 10.34 -11.23
N GLN A 211 9.69 11.67 -11.26
CA GLN A 211 10.83 12.58 -11.16
C GLN A 211 10.93 13.25 -9.77
N SER A 212 9.81 13.75 -9.27
CA SER A 212 9.69 14.46 -8.02
C SER A 212 9.00 13.59 -6.96
N VAL A 213 9.35 13.81 -5.70
CA VAL A 213 8.73 13.10 -4.57
C VAL A 213 8.22 14.10 -3.56
N LYS A 214 6.92 14.02 -3.27
CA LYS A 214 6.25 14.80 -2.23
C LYS A 214 5.77 13.87 -1.12
N LEU A 215 6.32 14.04 0.08
CA LEU A 215 5.84 13.37 1.28
C LEU A 215 4.79 14.23 1.99
N LYS A 216 3.70 13.62 2.42
CA LYS A 216 2.62 14.25 3.17
C LYS A 216 2.27 13.39 4.37
N GLN A 217 2.28 13.98 5.57
CA GLN A 217 1.67 13.36 6.74
C GLN A 217 0.15 13.51 6.59
N TRP A 218 -0.57 12.41 6.37
CA TRP A 218 -2.03 12.42 6.24
C TRP A 218 -2.72 12.08 7.56
N TRP A 219 -1.99 11.47 8.50
CA TRP A 219 -2.50 11.20 9.85
C TRP A 219 -1.38 11.31 10.90
N SER A 220 -1.70 11.84 12.08
CA SER A 220 -0.83 11.77 13.26
C SER A 220 -1.67 11.45 14.49
N SER A 221 -1.10 10.67 15.42
CA SER A 221 -1.73 10.40 16.71
C SER A 221 -1.79 11.69 17.52
N ARG A 222 -2.99 12.07 17.97
CA ARG A 222 -3.15 13.00 19.09
C ARG A 222 -3.52 12.16 20.30
N VAL A 223 -2.61 11.99 21.23
CA VAL A 223 -2.90 11.30 22.50
C VAL A 223 -3.76 12.26 23.32
N ALA A 224 -5.03 11.90 23.53
CA ALA A 224 -5.90 12.61 24.45
C ALA A 224 -5.68 12.07 25.87
N ASP A 225 -5.59 12.97 26.85
CA ASP A 225 -5.19 12.68 28.23
C ASP A 225 -6.33 12.09 29.09
N THR A 226 -7.26 11.37 28.47
CA THR A 226 -8.47 10.89 29.14
C THR A 226 -8.49 9.37 29.22
N SER A 227 -8.34 8.83 30.43
CA SER A 227 -8.48 7.40 30.72
C SER A 227 -9.85 7.11 31.35
N ASP A 228 -10.78 6.64 30.53
CA ASP A 228 -12.00 5.97 31.01
C ASP A 228 -11.88 4.46 30.73
N PRO A 229 -11.65 3.63 31.77
CA PRO A 229 -11.49 2.19 31.62
C PRO A 229 -12.69 1.50 30.96
N SER A 230 -13.92 1.94 31.24
CA SER A 230 -15.13 1.30 30.69
C SER A 230 -15.22 1.54 29.18
N ARG A 231 -15.01 2.79 28.77
CA ARG A 231 -14.90 3.17 27.36
C ARG A 231 -13.76 2.45 26.66
N THR A 232 -12.65 2.20 27.36
CA THR A 232 -11.51 1.45 26.80
C THR A 232 -11.92 0.01 26.48
N ALA A 233 -12.60 -0.69 27.39
CA ALA A 233 -13.06 -2.06 27.15
C ALA A 233 -14.01 -2.15 25.94
N GLU A 234 -14.99 -1.24 25.84
CA GLU A 234 -15.91 -1.18 24.70
C GLU A 234 -15.19 -0.95 23.37
N LEU A 235 -14.19 -0.06 23.35
CA LEU A 235 -13.38 0.22 22.16
C LEU A 235 -12.54 -1.00 21.74
N VAL A 236 -11.97 -1.73 22.71
CA VAL A 236 -11.21 -2.95 22.46
C VAL A 236 -12.12 -4.02 21.87
N ASP A 237 -13.28 -4.29 22.46
CA ASP A 237 -14.24 -5.27 21.95
C ASP A 237 -14.72 -4.92 20.54
N GLY A 238 -15.02 -3.64 20.29
CA GLY A 238 -15.37 -3.14 18.97
C GLY A 238 -14.24 -3.32 17.94
N ALA A 239 -12.98 -3.08 18.33
CA ALA A 239 -11.83 -3.28 17.47
C ALA A 239 -11.60 -4.76 17.14
N VAL A 240 -11.74 -5.66 18.11
CA VAL A 240 -11.62 -7.11 17.91
C VAL A 240 -12.69 -7.60 16.93
N ARG A 241 -13.97 -7.24 17.15
CA ARG A 241 -15.06 -7.64 16.24
C ARG A 241 -14.81 -7.23 14.79
N LYS A 242 -14.26 -6.03 14.56
CA LYS A 242 -13.90 -5.51 13.23
C LYS A 242 -12.75 -6.28 12.57
N GLN A 243 -11.84 -6.85 13.37
CA GLN A 243 -10.68 -7.62 12.90
C GLN A 243 -10.96 -9.12 12.70
N LEU A 244 -12.14 -9.60 13.08
CA LEU A 244 -12.56 -11.00 12.86
C LEU A 244 -13.22 -11.23 11.48
N VAL A 245 -13.32 -10.20 10.63
CA VAL A 245 -13.92 -10.33 9.30
C VAL A 245 -12.92 -11.02 8.37
N SER A 246 -13.20 -12.27 8.00
CA SER A 246 -12.39 -13.11 7.11
C SER A 246 -13.31 -14.07 6.34
N ASP A 247 -13.00 -14.36 5.07
CA ASP A 247 -13.65 -15.42 4.28
C ASP A 247 -12.88 -16.76 4.38
N VAL A 248 -11.83 -16.81 5.19
CA VAL A 248 -11.01 -17.99 5.48
C VAL A 248 -10.90 -18.27 6.99
N PRO A 249 -10.68 -19.54 7.41
CA PRO A 249 -10.52 -19.91 8.82
C PRO A 249 -9.35 -19.25 9.55
#